data_AF-A0A098D672-F1
#
_entry.id   AF-A0A098D672-F1
#
_cell.length_a   1.000
_cell.length_b   1.000
_cell.length_c   1.000
_cell.angle_alpha   90.00
_cell.angle_beta   90.00
_cell.angle_gamma   90.00
#
_symmetry.space_group_name_H-M   'P 1'
#
loop_
_entity.id
_entity.type
_entity.pdbx_description
1 polymer ?
#
loop_
_entity_poly.entity_id
_entity_poly.type
_entity_poly.pdbx_seq_one_letter_code
_entity_poly.pdbx_strand_id
1 'polypeptide(L)' 'MTKYLSCMKKVRGMNDEECRDLAKAYLSCRMDRNLMARDDFKNLGFAQSPPPSTEKAAPEAERGVKE' A
#
# COMPACT_ATOMS: atom_id res chain seq x y z
N MET A 1 3.26 3.75 15.92
CA MET A 1 3.51 3.84 14.46
C MET A 1 4.60 2.89 13.93
N THR A 2 5.17 1.96 14.70
CA THR A 2 6.22 1.04 14.21
C THR A 2 5.73 -0.35 13.81
N LYS A 3 4.51 -0.74 14.20
CA LYS A 3 3.94 -2.08 13.95
C LYS A 3 3.99 -2.49 12.48
N TYR A 4 3.62 -1.58 11.56
CA TYR A 4 3.72 -1.81 10.12
C TYR A 4 5.16 -2.08 9.68
N LEU A 5 6.11 -1.23 10.09
CA LEU A 5 7.53 -1.38 9.73
C LEU A 5 8.12 -2.69 10.29
N SER A 6 7.70 -3.08 11.49
CA SER A 6 8.09 -4.38 12.08
C SER A 6 7.46 -5.55 11.32
N CYS A 7 6.20 -5.43 10.90
CA CYS A 7 5.51 -6.44 10.10
C CYS A 7 6.23 -6.62 8.75
N MET A 8 6.46 -5.53 8.02
CA MET A 8 7.22 -5.50 6.76
C MET A 8 8.58 -6.20 6.87
N LYS A 9 9.31 -5.97 7.97
CA LYS A 9 10.59 -6.64 8.22
C LYS A 9 10.44 -8.15 8.44
N LYS A 10 9.38 -8.59 9.13
CA LYS A 10 9.11 -10.02 9.38
C LYS A 10 8.76 -10.76 8.08
N VAL A 11 7.87 -10.18 7.29
CA VAL A 11 7.43 -10.76 6.00
C VAL A 11 8.42 -10.51 4.86
N ARG A 12 9.62 -9.99 5.17
CA ARG A 12 10.69 -9.68 4.21
C ARG A 12 10.21 -8.83 3.02
N GLY A 13 9.29 -7.89 3.28
CA GLY A 13 8.71 -7.02 2.26
C GLY A 13 7.63 -7.66 1.38
N MET A 14 7.18 -8.88 1.71
CA MET A 14 5.99 -9.47 1.08
C MET A 14 4.74 -8.71 1.52
N ASN A 15 3.82 -8.46 0.58
CA ASN A 15 2.57 -7.75 0.86
C ASN A 15 1.53 -8.73 1.43
N ASP A 16 1.81 -9.21 2.64
CA ASP A 16 0.93 -10.11 3.39
C ASP A 16 -0.29 -9.37 3.92
N GLU A 17 -1.43 -10.07 3.92
CA GLU A 17 -2.71 -9.55 4.43
C GLU A 17 -2.58 -9.09 5.90
N GLU A 18 -1.76 -9.78 6.70
CA GLU A 18 -1.47 -9.42 8.10
C GLU A 18 -0.85 -8.01 8.24
N CYS A 19 -0.03 -7.59 7.28
CA CYS A 19 0.57 -6.26 7.29
C CYS A 19 -0.31 -5.20 6.63
N ARG A 20 -1.38 -5.60 5.93
CA ARG A 20 -2.20 -4.70 5.12
C ARG A 20 -3.01 -3.73 5.97
N ASP A 21 -3.66 -4.21 7.04
CA ASP A 21 -4.37 -3.33 7.97
C ASP A 21 -3.42 -2.35 8.68
N LEU A 22 -2.22 -2.83 9.02
CA LEU A 22 -1.18 -1.99 9.62
C LEU A 22 -0.68 -0.93 8.63
N ALA A 23 -0.56 -1.27 7.35
CA ALA A 23 -0.16 -0.37 6.29
C ALA A 23 -1.19 0.76 6.11
N LYS A 24 -2.48 0.45 6.14
CA LYS A 24 -3.57 1.43 6.02
C LYS A 24 -3.50 2.48 7.12
N ALA A 25 -3.40 2.05 8.37
CA ALA A 25 -3.25 2.95 9.52
C ALA A 25 -1.96 3.78 9.46
N TYR A 26 -0.86 3.18 8.99
CA TYR A 26 0.42 3.86 8.84
C TYR A 26 0.37 4.96 7.78
N LEU A 27 -0.20 4.67 6.61
CA LEU A 27 -0.35 5.62 5.52
C LEU A 27 -1.30 6.77 5.88
N SER A 28 -2.43 6.48 6.55
CA SER A 28 -3.33 7.53 7.08
C SER A 28 -2.56 8.51 7.96
N CYS A 29 -1.79 8.00 8.93
CA CYS A 29 -1.02 8.84 9.82
C CYS A 29 0.01 9.70 9.07
N ARG A 30 0.63 9.19 8.00
CA ARG A 30 1.58 9.98 7.19
C ARG A 30 0.88 11.09 6.43
N MET A 31 -0.29 10.83 5.89
CA MET A 31 -1.13 11.85 5.24
C MET A 31 -1.58 12.92 6.23
N ASP A 32 -2.04 12.53 7.42
CA ASP A 32 -2.49 13.47 8.47
C ASP A 32 -1.38 14.37 9.00
N ARG A 33 -0.14 13.87 8.98
CA ARG A 33 1.04 14.63 9.40
C ARG A 33 1.72 15.37 8.25
N ASN A 34 1.09 15.43 7.07
CA ASN A 34 1.64 16.03 5.85
C ASN A 34 3.04 15.48 5.49
N LEU A 35 3.31 14.21 5.81
CA LEU A 35 4.54 13.48 5.47
C LEU A 35 4.40 12.69 4.16
N MET A 36 3.22 12.75 3.55
CA MET A 36 2.87 12.15 2.27
C MET A 36 1.69 12.93 1.68
N ALA A 37 1.62 13.03 0.36
CA ALA A 37 0.44 13.57 -0.33
C ALA A 37 -0.79 12.73 0.04
N ARG A 38 -1.94 13.39 0.18
CA ARG A 38 -3.22 12.68 0.39
C ARG A 38 -3.60 11.98 -0.91
N ASP A 39 -3.85 10.68 -0.81
CA ASP A 39 -4.32 9.85 -1.91
C ASP A 39 -5.37 8.86 -1.40
N ASP A 40 -6.19 8.36 -2.31
CA ASP A 40 -7.21 7.37 -2.01
C ASP A 40 -6.56 6.00 -1.79
N PHE A 41 -6.99 5.32 -0.72
CA PHE A 41 -6.49 3.97 -0.40
C PHE A 41 -6.68 2.96 -1.54
N LYS A 42 -7.67 3.18 -2.42
CA LYS A 42 -7.89 2.34 -3.61
C LYS A 42 -6.70 2.40 -4.59
N ASN A 43 -6.11 3.59 -4.77
CA ASN A 43 -4.96 3.81 -5.63
C ASN A 43 -3.66 3.29 -4.99
N LEU A 44 -3.63 3.21 -3.66
CA LEU A 44 -2.50 2.67 -2.89
C LEU A 44 -2.56 1.14 -2.72
N GLY A 45 -3.40 0.44 -3.50
CA GLY A 45 -3.50 -1.01 -3.49
C GLY A 45 -4.36 -1.59 -2.36
N PHE A 46 -5.18 -0.78 -1.68
CA PHE A 46 -6.18 -1.24 -0.70
C PHE A 46 -7.59 -1.31 -1.28
N ALA A 47 -7.72 -1.51 -2.60
CA ALA A 47 -9.00 -1.87 -3.17
C ALA A 47 -9.51 -3.14 -2.47
N GLN A 48 -10.70 -3.05 -1.89
CA GLN A 48 -11.42 -4.21 -1.40
C GLN A 48 -11.61 -5.12 -2.61
N SER A 49 -11.14 -6.37 -2.52
CA SER A 49 -11.39 -7.35 -3.58
C SER A 49 -12.87 -7.27 -3.94
N PRO A 50 -13.23 -6.96 -5.20
CA PRO A 50 -14.59 -7.19 -5.61
C PRO A 50 -14.91 -8.67 -5.34
N PRO A 51 -16.17 -9.03 -5.02
CA PRO A 51 -16.57 -10.44 -5.13
C PRO A 51 -16.11 -10.96 -6.51
N PRO A 52 -15.74 -12.25 -6.64
CA PRO A 52 -15.01 -12.75 -7.80
C PRO A 52 -15.81 -12.49 -9.07
N SER A 53 -15.47 -11.42 -9.77
CA SER A 53 -16.05 -10.96 -11.02
C SER A 53 -15.05 -10.02 -11.66
N THR A 54 -14.14 -10.66 -12.39
CA THR A 54 -13.67 -10.28 -13.72
C THR A 54 -13.14 -8.85 -13.93
N GLU A 55 -11.85 -8.78 -14.29
CA GLU A 55 -11.20 -7.72 -15.08
C GLU A 55 -11.02 -6.31 -14.46
N LYS A 56 -9.79 -5.99 -14.04
CA LYS A 56 -8.83 -5.19 -14.83
C LYS A 56 -7.55 -4.92 -14.04
N ALA A 57 -6.43 -5.34 -14.64
CA ALA A 57 -5.08 -5.03 -14.24
C ALA A 57 -4.83 -3.51 -14.25
N ALA A 58 -4.07 -3.01 -13.27
CA ALA A 58 -3.34 -1.77 -13.40
C ALA A 58 -1.85 -2.11 -13.61
N PRO A 59 -1.17 -1.48 -14.57
CA PRO A 59 0.15 -1.88 -15.02
C PRO A 59 1.27 -1.37 -14.10
N GLU A 60 2.28 -2.21 -14.01
CA GLU A 60 3.73 -1.93 -13.94
C GLU A 60 4.15 -0.48 -13.60
N ALA A 61 4.77 -0.33 -12.42
CA ALA A 61 5.55 0.85 -12.08
C ALA A 61 6.81 0.89 -12.96
N GLU A 62 6.72 1.56 -14.12
CA GLU A 62 7.87 1.99 -14.88
C GLU A 62 8.64 3.04 -14.07
N ARG A 63 9.76 2.63 -13.46
CA ARG A 63 10.78 3.56 -12.96
C ARG A 63 11.98 3.52 -13.88
N GLY A 64 11.85 4.20 -15.01
CA GLY A 64 12.96 4.54 -15.90
C GLY A 64 13.06 6.05 -16.07
N VAL A 65 14.11 6.67 -15.54
CA VAL A 65 14.76 7.82 -16.18
C VAL A 65 16.26 7.57 -16.11
N LYS A 66 16.84 7.42 -17.29
CA LYS A 66 18.28 7.49 -17.57
C LYS A 66 18.60 8.96 -17.86
N GLU A 67 19.77 9.42 -17.44
CA GLU A 67 20.69 10.28 -18.20
C GLU A 67 22.09 10.14 -17.58
#